data_AF-A0A3N5YEZ5-F1
#
_entry.id   AF-A0A3N5YEZ5-F1
#
_cell.length_a   1.000
_cell.length_b   1.000
_cell.length_c   1.000
_cell.angle_alpha   90.00
_cell.angle_beta   90.00
_cell.angle_gamma   90.00
#
_symmetry.space_group_name_H-M   'P 1'
#
loop_
_entity.id
_entity.type
_entity.pdbx_description
1 polymer ?
#
loop_
_entity_poly.entity_id
_entity_poly.type
_entity_poly.pdbx_seq_one_letter_code
_entity_poly.pdbx_strand_id
1 'polypeptide(L)'
;MTPDAISTREPNRFVGKLMTVLGFSHPTGERDLAFWRERILRSILITGFGLSIFAYLPAMRVAVEEGLWGLALVDSLAYIILLLCLRFQKVNFEYRALASLALIYFVGIFITLKVGILSGGLAWLFSAAVLAGVLLGLRAALLMLGLNAAILIGLGWLVAAGHFETSGALFQTFERALAAGASFFFLNAGTALSVAVLVEGLESTSRQKELTARKLDEERAGLISAKASLRAEVEERKASEAALRESERRYKLLAEIVIDVIW
;
A
#
# COMPACT_ATOMS: atom_id res chain seq x y z
N MET A 1 8.32 26.10 38.26
CA MET A 1 9.38 26.42 37.29
C MET A 1 9.39 25.32 36.23
N THR A 2 9.61 25.72 34.99
CA THR A 2 9.01 25.26 33.72
C THR A 2 9.43 23.86 33.23
N PRO A 3 8.51 23.06 32.63
CA PRO A 3 8.85 21.97 31.73
C PRO A 3 9.19 22.49 30.32
N ASP A 4 10.25 21.94 29.74
CA ASP A 4 10.79 22.28 28.42
C ASP A 4 9.74 22.21 27.30
N ALA A 5 9.65 23.32 26.56
CA ALA A 5 8.91 23.39 25.32
C ALA A 5 9.62 22.57 24.23
N ILE A 6 9.06 21.40 23.91
CA ILE A 6 9.40 20.67 22.69
C ILE A 6 8.96 21.55 21.52
N SER A 7 9.93 22.28 20.94
CA SER A 7 9.79 23.00 19.68
C SER A 7 9.45 22.02 18.56
N THR A 8 8.17 21.91 18.23
CA THR A 8 7.71 21.34 16.97
C THR A 8 8.14 22.29 15.85
N ARG A 9 9.35 22.10 15.31
CA ARG A 9 9.78 22.79 14.08
C ARG A 9 8.79 22.46 12.98
N GLU A 10 8.07 23.46 12.48
CA GLU A 10 7.24 23.31 11.28
C GLU A 10 8.11 22.78 10.12
N PRO A 11 7.64 21.75 9.39
CA PRO A 11 8.42 21.19 8.28
C PRO A 11 8.65 22.27 7.21
N ASN A 12 9.90 22.38 6.79
CA ASN A 12 10.35 23.35 5.79
C ASN A 12 9.41 23.36 4.56
N ARG A 13 9.07 24.53 4.01
CA ARG A 13 8.00 24.69 3.00
C ARG A 13 8.19 23.82 1.75
N PHE A 14 9.44 23.48 1.43
CA PHE A 14 9.81 22.51 0.40
C PHE A 14 9.42 21.08 0.77
N VAL A 15 9.75 20.64 1.99
CA VAL A 15 9.36 19.33 2.54
C VAL A 15 7.84 19.22 2.62
N GLY A 16 7.14 20.28 3.02
CA GLY A 16 5.68 20.32 3.02
C GLY A 16 5.07 20.15 1.62
N LYS A 17 5.59 20.85 0.61
CA LYS A 17 5.17 20.67 -0.79
C LYS A 17 5.50 19.26 -1.30
N LEU A 18 6.67 18.73 -0.97
CA LEU A 18 7.08 17.38 -1.37
C LEU A 18 6.18 16.31 -0.75
N MET A 19 5.89 16.43 0.55
CA MET A 19 4.95 15.53 1.26
C MET A 19 3.54 15.63 0.68
N THR A 20 3.09 16.82 0.28
CA THR A 20 1.78 17.02 -0.36
C THR A 20 1.74 16.38 -1.76
N VAL A 21 2.79 16.55 -2.56
CA VAL A 21 2.91 15.93 -3.90
C VAL A 21 2.95 14.41 -3.79
N LEU A 22 3.68 13.88 -2.80
CA LEU A 22 3.74 12.45 -2.46
C LEU A 22 2.47 11.95 -1.74
N GLY A 23 1.57 12.86 -1.37
CA GLY A 23 0.25 12.55 -0.83
C GLY A 23 0.23 12.11 0.65
N PHE A 24 1.23 12.43 1.48
CA PHE A 24 1.30 12.08 2.91
C PHE A 24 0.32 12.88 3.79
N SER A 25 -0.99 12.75 3.54
CA SER A 25 -2.06 13.19 4.44
C SER A 25 -2.68 11.98 5.15
N HIS A 26 -3.00 12.15 6.44
CA HIS A 26 -3.59 11.10 7.28
C HIS A 26 -5.00 10.72 6.77
N PRO A 27 -5.24 9.45 6.40
CA PRO A 27 -6.56 9.00 5.99
C PRO A 27 -7.44 8.66 7.20
N THR A 28 -8.74 8.96 7.09
CA THR A 28 -9.80 8.58 8.02
C THR A 28 -10.70 7.52 7.37
N GLY A 29 -10.63 6.26 7.81
CA GLY A 29 -11.62 5.19 7.61
C GLY A 29 -11.66 4.50 6.23
N GLU A 30 -11.79 3.16 6.24
CA GLU A 30 -12.11 2.14 5.21
C GLU A 30 -11.34 2.13 3.88
N ARG A 31 -10.75 3.26 3.50
CA ARG A 31 -9.99 3.49 2.27
C ARG A 31 -8.49 3.39 2.49
N ASP A 32 -8.02 3.05 3.69
CA ASP A 32 -6.61 3.14 4.08
C ASP A 32 -5.71 2.36 3.09
N LEU A 33 -6.08 1.14 2.73
CA LEU A 33 -5.23 0.23 1.94
C LEU A 33 -5.16 0.51 0.45
N ALA A 34 -6.31 0.66 -0.21
CA ALA A 34 -6.35 1.05 -1.61
C ALA A 34 -5.68 2.43 -1.80
N PHE A 35 -5.85 3.31 -0.82
CA PHE A 35 -5.16 4.60 -0.78
C PHE A 35 -3.64 4.47 -0.60
N TRP A 36 -3.16 3.62 0.32
CA TRP A 36 -1.71 3.38 0.46
C TRP A 36 -1.12 2.76 -0.80
N ARG A 37 -1.75 1.75 -1.39
CA ARG A 37 -1.28 1.11 -2.64
C ARG A 37 -1.25 2.09 -3.81
N GLU A 38 -2.31 2.87 -4.01
CA GLU A 38 -2.37 3.93 -5.02
C GLU A 38 -1.29 5.00 -4.80
N ARG A 39 -1.05 5.38 -3.55
CA ARG A 39 -0.02 6.36 -3.20
C ARG A 39 1.39 5.84 -3.43
N ILE A 40 1.64 4.58 -3.09
CA ILE A 40 2.92 3.92 -3.36
C ILE A 40 3.16 3.84 -4.87
N LEU A 41 2.18 3.38 -5.65
CA LEU A 41 2.27 3.36 -7.11
C LEU A 41 2.55 4.75 -7.67
N ARG A 42 1.82 5.77 -7.22
CA ARG A 42 2.02 7.15 -7.67
C ARG A 42 3.42 7.65 -7.32
N SER A 43 3.91 7.34 -6.13
CA SER A 43 5.27 7.70 -5.71
C SER A 43 6.32 7.03 -6.61
N ILE A 44 6.18 5.72 -6.87
CA ILE A 44 7.06 4.95 -7.77
C ILE A 44 7.03 5.52 -9.18
N LEU A 45 5.86 5.86 -9.70
CA LEU A 45 5.73 6.41 -11.05
C LEU A 45 6.37 7.80 -11.15
N ILE A 46 6.18 8.68 -10.16
CA ILE A 46 6.77 10.03 -10.15
C ILE A 46 8.29 9.94 -10.03
N THR A 47 8.81 9.17 -9.08
CA THR A 47 10.25 9.02 -8.89
C THR A 47 10.88 8.29 -10.07
N GLY A 48 10.22 7.24 -10.57
CA GLY A 48 10.59 6.52 -11.78
C GLY A 48 10.69 7.45 -12.98
N PHE A 49 9.65 8.25 -13.26
CA PHE A 49 9.67 9.22 -14.36
C PHE A 49 10.84 10.20 -14.23
N GLY A 50 11.04 10.77 -13.03
CA GLY A 50 12.11 11.72 -12.78
C GLY A 50 13.50 11.11 -12.98
N LEU A 51 13.75 9.91 -12.45
CA LEU A 51 15.02 9.20 -12.59
C LEU A 51 15.24 8.71 -14.03
N SER A 52 14.18 8.27 -14.70
CA SER A 52 14.24 7.81 -16.09
C SER A 52 14.66 8.90 -17.06
N ILE A 53 14.43 10.19 -16.78
CA ILE A 53 14.95 11.28 -17.62
C ILE A 53 16.48 11.21 -17.71
N PHE A 54 17.15 10.99 -16.58
CA PHE A 54 18.60 10.91 -16.51
C PHE A 54 19.15 9.62 -17.12
N ALA A 55 18.42 8.51 -17.00
CA ALA A 55 18.81 7.24 -17.59
C ALA A 55 18.53 7.17 -19.11
N TYR A 56 17.48 7.83 -19.58
CA TYR A 56 17.03 7.77 -20.97
C TYR A 56 18.01 8.47 -21.93
N LEU A 57 18.53 9.65 -21.57
CA LEU A 57 19.45 10.39 -22.43
C LEU A 57 20.70 9.61 -22.85
N PRO A 58 21.49 9.03 -21.91
CA PRO A 58 22.65 8.22 -22.28
C PRO A 58 22.25 6.92 -22.98
N ALA A 59 21.16 6.26 -22.55
CA ALA A 59 20.69 5.03 -23.18
C ALA A 59 20.29 5.26 -24.65
N MET A 60 19.56 6.34 -24.93
CA MET A 60 19.15 6.69 -26.28
C MET A 60 20.34 7.05 -27.18
N ARG A 61 21.32 7.75 -26.62
CA ARG A 61 22.56 8.06 -27.35
C ARG A 61 23.28 6.78 -27.78
N VAL A 62 23.51 5.85 -26.85
CA VAL A 62 24.14 4.55 -27.14
C VAL A 62 23.31 3.76 -28.15
N ALA A 63 21.99 3.69 -27.97
CA ALA A 63 21.12 2.96 -28.87
C ALA A 63 21.16 3.49 -30.32
N VAL A 64 21.29 4.80 -30.51
CA VAL A 64 21.42 5.42 -31.83
C VAL A 64 22.82 5.22 -32.41
N GLU A 65 23.87 5.42 -31.61
CA GLU A 65 25.27 5.24 -32.04
C GLU A 65 25.57 3.78 -32.44
N GLU A 66 25.00 2.81 -31.75
CA GLU A 66 25.18 1.38 -32.04
C GLU A 66 24.14 0.82 -33.04
N GLY A 67 23.22 1.65 -33.54
CA GLY A 67 22.18 1.24 -34.49
C GLY A 67 21.11 0.30 -33.91
N LEU A 68 20.98 0.24 -32.58
CA LEU A 68 20.01 -0.55 -31.83
C LEU A 68 18.62 0.11 -31.82
N TRP A 69 18.03 0.35 -32.99
CA TRP A 69 16.73 1.02 -33.14
C TRP A 69 15.59 0.32 -32.38
N GLY A 70 15.64 -1.00 -32.25
CA GLY A 70 14.69 -1.75 -31.45
C GLY A 70 14.73 -1.39 -29.96
N LEU A 71 15.93 -1.17 -29.40
CA LEU A 71 16.10 -0.76 -28.01
C LEU A 71 15.61 0.68 -27.81
N ALA A 72 15.97 1.59 -28.72
CA ALA A 72 15.49 2.97 -28.73
C ALA A 72 13.94 3.05 -28.76
N LEU A 73 13.29 2.21 -29.57
CA LEU A 73 11.84 2.14 -29.65
C LEU A 73 11.22 1.64 -28.34
N VAL A 74 11.76 0.57 -27.77
CA VAL A 74 11.27 -0.02 -26.51
C VAL A 74 11.40 0.98 -25.36
N ASP A 75 12.55 1.65 -25.21
CA ASP A 75 12.77 2.65 -24.17
C ASP A 75 11.83 3.86 -24.33
N SER A 76 11.61 4.31 -25.57
CA SER A 76 10.69 5.42 -25.86
C SER A 76 9.24 5.04 -25.54
N LEU A 77 8.81 3.84 -25.91
CA LEU A 77 7.47 3.34 -25.62
C LEU A 77 7.26 3.15 -24.11
N ALA A 78 8.28 2.63 -23.40
CA ALA A 78 8.27 2.50 -21.95
C ALA A 78 8.06 3.85 -21.27
N TYR A 79 8.78 4.87 -21.73
CA TYR A 79 8.66 6.23 -21.21
C TYR A 79 7.27 6.82 -21.45
N ILE A 80 6.68 6.60 -22.63
CA ILE A 80 5.31 7.02 -22.95
C ILE A 80 4.30 6.31 -22.04
N ILE A 81 4.39 4.99 -21.88
CA ILE A 81 3.47 4.21 -21.02
C ILE A 81 3.54 4.70 -19.57
N LEU A 82 4.74 4.99 -19.08
CA LEU A 82 4.95 5.50 -17.73
C LEU A 82 4.29 6.90 -17.56
N LEU A 83 4.42 7.77 -18.56
CA LEU A 83 3.73 9.06 -18.59
C LEU A 83 2.20 8.91 -18.65
N LEU A 84 1.68 7.98 -19.46
CA LEU A 84 0.24 7.70 -19.54
C LEU A 84 -0.30 7.20 -18.20
N CYS A 85 0.44 6.32 -17.52
CA CYS A 85 0.09 5.83 -16.17
C CYS A 85 0.08 6.95 -15.12
N LEU A 86 0.91 7.99 -15.27
CA LEU A 86 0.89 9.19 -14.43
C LEU A 86 -0.26 10.14 -14.75
N ARG A 87 -0.57 10.29 -16.04
CA ARG A 87 -1.54 11.27 -16.54
C ARG A 87 -2.99 10.83 -16.38
N PHE A 88 -3.26 9.54 -16.51
CA PHE A 88 -4.60 8.96 -16.46
C PHE A 88 -4.94 8.35 -15.09
N GLN A 89 -4.95 9.19 -14.05
CA GLN A 89 -5.27 8.79 -12.67
C GLN A 89 -6.73 8.36 -12.45
N LYS A 90 -7.60 8.52 -13.47
CA LYS A 90 -8.99 8.04 -13.44
C LYS A 90 -9.11 6.53 -13.71
N VAL A 91 -8.05 5.89 -14.21
CA VAL A 91 -8.03 4.45 -14.45
C VAL A 91 -7.84 3.71 -13.13
N ASN A 92 -8.52 2.58 -12.95
CA ASN A 92 -8.41 1.76 -11.73
C ASN A 92 -6.95 1.42 -11.43
N PHE A 93 -6.61 1.44 -10.14
CA PHE A 93 -5.29 1.13 -9.61
C PHE A 93 -4.72 -0.17 -10.18
N GLU A 94 -5.51 -1.25 -10.22
CA GLU A 94 -5.06 -2.58 -10.63
C GLU A 94 -4.49 -2.59 -12.05
N TYR A 95 -5.16 -1.93 -13.01
CA TYR A 95 -4.67 -1.85 -14.38
C TYR A 95 -3.38 -1.05 -14.50
N ARG A 96 -3.25 0.04 -13.74
CA ARG A 96 -2.02 0.85 -13.73
C ARG A 96 -0.86 0.12 -13.08
N ALA A 97 -1.11 -0.61 -11.99
CA ALA A 97 -0.12 -1.46 -11.34
C ALA A 97 0.32 -2.59 -12.28
N LEU A 98 -0.62 -3.31 -12.91
CA LEU A 98 -0.33 -4.36 -13.87
C LEU A 98 0.44 -3.84 -15.09
N ALA A 99 0.03 -2.71 -15.67
CA ALA A 99 0.74 -2.11 -16.80
C ALA A 99 2.17 -1.69 -16.42
N SER A 100 2.35 -1.12 -15.23
CA SER A 100 3.68 -0.72 -14.74
C SER A 100 4.58 -1.94 -14.51
N LEU A 101 4.06 -3.00 -13.89
CA LEU A 101 4.79 -4.25 -13.66
C LEU A 101 5.12 -4.95 -14.96
N ALA A 102 4.16 -5.08 -15.86
CA ALA A 102 4.35 -5.68 -17.19
C ALA A 102 5.41 -4.92 -17.99
N LEU A 103 5.41 -3.59 -17.90
CA LEU A 103 6.42 -2.76 -18.55
C LEU A 103 7.82 -3.03 -18.00
N ILE A 104 8.00 -2.95 -16.68
CA ILE A 104 9.29 -3.20 -16.02
C ILE A 104 9.79 -4.61 -16.37
N TYR A 105 8.88 -5.59 -16.38
CA TYR A 105 9.20 -6.97 -16.70
C TYR A 105 9.63 -7.16 -18.16
N PHE A 106 8.86 -6.59 -19.09
CA PHE A 106 9.13 -6.66 -20.51
C PHE A 106 10.46 -5.99 -20.87
N VAL A 107 10.72 -4.80 -20.32
CA VAL A 107 12.00 -4.10 -20.51
C VAL A 107 13.15 -4.94 -19.96
N GLY A 108 12.99 -5.56 -18.79
CA GLY A 108 13.99 -6.46 -18.21
C GLY A 108 14.32 -7.66 -19.12
N ILE A 109 13.29 -8.38 -19.59
CA ILE A 109 13.46 -9.49 -20.54
C ILE A 109 14.15 -9.01 -21.81
N PHE A 110 13.68 -7.89 -22.38
CA PHE A 110 14.19 -7.37 -23.64
C PHE A 110 15.69 -7.02 -23.54
N ILE A 111 16.08 -6.30 -22.50
CA ILE A 111 17.49 -5.93 -22.25
C ILE A 111 18.32 -7.20 -22.03
N THR A 112 17.84 -8.18 -21.24
CA THR A 112 18.55 -9.43 -21.02
C THR A 112 18.79 -10.22 -22.31
N LEU A 113 17.78 -10.30 -23.19
CA LEU A 113 17.89 -11.05 -24.45
C LEU A 113 18.69 -10.32 -25.53
N LYS A 114 18.65 -8.99 -25.57
CA LYS A 114 19.32 -8.20 -26.63
C LYS A 114 20.73 -7.75 -26.27
N VAL A 115 20.96 -7.38 -25.02
CA VAL A 115 22.25 -6.86 -24.53
C VAL A 115 23.05 -7.94 -23.82
N GLY A 116 22.39 -8.88 -23.15
CA GLY A 116 23.04 -10.02 -22.49
C GLY A 116 22.61 -10.22 -21.04
N ILE A 117 22.94 -11.37 -20.47
CA ILE A 117 22.58 -11.75 -19.09
C ILE A 117 23.29 -10.86 -18.05
N LEU A 118 24.52 -10.41 -18.35
CA LEU A 118 25.31 -9.51 -17.49
C LEU A 118 24.93 -8.03 -17.63
N SER A 119 23.93 -7.71 -18.45
CA SER A 119 23.36 -6.37 -18.53
C SER A 119 22.57 -6.03 -17.25
N GLY A 120 21.97 -4.84 -17.24
CA GLY A 120 21.04 -4.44 -16.17
C GLY A 120 19.71 -5.20 -16.16
N GLY A 121 19.39 -6.03 -17.16
CA GLY A 121 18.05 -6.64 -17.31
C GLY A 121 17.60 -7.50 -16.12
N LEU A 122 18.51 -8.23 -15.47
CA LEU A 122 18.19 -8.99 -14.25
C LEU A 122 17.75 -8.09 -13.08
N ALA A 123 18.27 -6.86 -12.99
CA ALA A 123 17.85 -5.90 -11.97
C ALA A 123 16.40 -5.45 -12.17
N TRP A 124 15.95 -5.32 -13.43
CA TRP A 124 14.55 -5.03 -13.75
C TRP A 124 13.62 -6.17 -13.31
N LEU A 125 13.98 -7.42 -13.63
CA LEU A 125 13.24 -8.61 -13.20
C LEU A 125 13.19 -8.72 -11.68
N PHE A 126 14.30 -8.37 -11.02
CA PHE A 126 14.37 -8.32 -9.56
C PHE A 126 13.37 -7.30 -9.00
N SER A 127 13.43 -6.07 -9.48
CA SER A 127 12.56 -4.98 -9.03
C SER A 127 11.09 -5.28 -9.30
N ALA A 128 10.76 -5.91 -10.43
CA ALA A 128 9.39 -6.26 -10.76
C ALA A 128 8.77 -7.23 -9.73
N ALA A 129 9.51 -8.24 -9.25
CA ALA A 129 9.02 -9.15 -8.22
C ALA A 129 8.78 -8.45 -6.88
N VAL A 130 9.70 -7.57 -6.47
CA VAL A 130 9.54 -6.78 -5.24
C VAL A 130 8.34 -5.84 -5.34
N LEU A 131 8.23 -5.09 -6.43
CA LEU A 131 7.13 -4.16 -6.66
C LEU A 131 5.79 -4.87 -6.79
N ALA A 132 5.74 -6.08 -7.36
CA ALA A 132 4.52 -6.89 -7.39
C ALA A 132 4.05 -7.23 -5.97
N GLY A 133 4.97 -7.59 -5.08
CA GLY A 133 4.67 -7.80 -3.65
C GLY A 133 4.11 -6.58 -2.96
N VAL A 134 4.71 -5.41 -3.21
CA VAL A 134 4.27 -4.13 -2.62
C VAL A 134 2.89 -3.71 -3.13
N LEU A 135 2.64 -3.84 -4.44
CA LEU A 135 1.48 -3.27 -5.09
C LEU A 135 0.27 -4.21 -5.09
N LEU A 136 0.51 -5.51 -5.28
CA LEU A 136 -0.53 -6.51 -5.52
C LEU A 136 -0.51 -7.65 -4.46
N GLY A 137 0.45 -7.65 -3.54
CA GLY A 137 0.54 -8.58 -2.43
C GLY A 137 1.33 -9.85 -2.73
N LEU A 138 1.36 -10.76 -1.75
CA LEU A 138 2.23 -11.95 -1.75
C LEU A 138 2.01 -12.88 -2.97
N ARG A 139 0.77 -13.06 -3.41
CA ARG A 139 0.47 -13.91 -4.57
C ARG A 139 1.13 -13.41 -5.86
N ALA A 140 1.13 -12.10 -6.06
CA ALA A 140 1.77 -11.49 -7.22
C ALA A 140 3.31 -11.57 -7.14
N ALA A 141 3.88 -11.38 -5.94
CA ALA A 141 5.31 -11.61 -5.71
C ALA A 141 5.72 -13.06 -6.05
N LEU A 142 4.97 -14.04 -5.54
CA LEU A 142 5.22 -15.46 -5.82
C LEU A 142 5.11 -15.79 -7.32
N LEU A 143 4.12 -15.23 -8.02
CA LEU A 143 3.98 -15.37 -9.47
C LEU A 143 5.23 -14.84 -10.19
N MET A 144 5.67 -13.61 -9.87
CA MET A 144 6.84 -12.99 -10.51
C MET A 144 8.14 -13.72 -10.18
N LEU A 145 8.28 -14.26 -8.97
CA LEU A 145 9.40 -15.14 -8.61
C LEU A 145 9.38 -16.43 -9.44
N GLY A 146 8.21 -17.05 -9.62
CA GLY A 146 8.06 -18.21 -10.50
C GLY A 146 8.45 -17.90 -11.95
N LEU A 147 8.02 -16.74 -12.48
CA LEU A 147 8.41 -16.27 -13.81
C LEU A 147 9.92 -16.00 -13.90
N ASN A 148 10.53 -15.40 -12.87
CA ASN A 148 11.98 -15.19 -12.81
C ASN A 148 12.75 -16.51 -12.82
N ALA A 149 12.30 -17.51 -12.07
CA ALA A 149 12.88 -18.85 -12.11
C ALA A 149 12.79 -19.46 -13.52
N ALA A 150 11.63 -19.37 -14.16
CA ALA A 150 11.41 -19.86 -15.52
C ALA A 150 12.33 -19.17 -16.53
N ILE A 151 12.51 -17.85 -16.44
CA ILE A 151 13.43 -17.08 -17.28
C ILE A 151 14.87 -17.53 -17.06
N LEU A 152 15.33 -17.66 -15.81
CA LEU A 152 16.71 -18.08 -15.52
C LEU A 152 17.00 -19.49 -16.04
N ILE A 153 16.05 -20.41 -15.87
CA ILE A 153 16.16 -21.77 -16.42
C ILE A 153 16.19 -21.72 -17.95
N GLY A 154 15.31 -20.95 -18.58
CA GLY A 154 15.27 -20.78 -20.03
C GLY A 154 16.54 -20.16 -20.60
N LEU A 155 17.10 -19.15 -19.94
CA LEU A 155 18.39 -18.54 -20.29
C LEU A 155 19.54 -19.54 -20.12
N GLY A 156 19.56 -20.28 -19.01
CA GLY A 156 20.56 -21.34 -18.79
C GLY A 156 20.51 -22.41 -19.87
N TRP A 157 19.31 -22.81 -20.29
CA TRP A 157 19.12 -23.76 -21.39
C TRP A 157 19.57 -23.18 -22.74
N LEU A 158 19.23 -21.93 -23.06
CA LEU A 158 19.66 -21.25 -24.29
C LEU A 158 21.19 -21.15 -24.40
N VAL A 159 21.85 -20.85 -23.28
CA VAL A 159 23.32 -20.82 -23.19
C VAL A 159 23.89 -22.23 -23.40
N ALA A 160 23.34 -23.24 -22.72
CA ALA A 160 23.79 -24.63 -22.85
C ALA A 160 23.59 -25.20 -24.27
N ALA A 161 22.54 -24.76 -24.96
CA ALA A 161 22.25 -25.13 -26.36
C ALA A 161 23.12 -24.38 -27.39
N GLY A 162 23.96 -23.44 -26.95
CA GLY A 162 24.82 -22.65 -27.84
C GLY A 162 24.10 -21.55 -28.62
N HIS A 163 22.84 -21.24 -28.27
CA HIS A 163 22.06 -20.18 -28.92
C HIS A 163 22.36 -18.78 -28.36
N PHE A 164 23.13 -18.69 -27.28
CA PHE A 164 23.41 -17.44 -26.57
C PHE A 164 24.88 -17.37 -26.15
N GLU A 165 25.66 -16.49 -26.79
CA GLU A 165 27.06 -16.29 -26.44
C GLU A 165 27.18 -15.51 -25.12
N THR A 166 27.68 -16.16 -24.07
CA THR A 166 27.98 -15.49 -22.81
C THR A 166 29.42 -14.98 -22.82
N SER A 167 29.61 -13.68 -22.99
CA SER A 167 30.93 -13.03 -23.04
C SER A 167 31.63 -12.90 -21.66
N GLY A 168 31.20 -13.62 -20.63
CA GLY A 168 31.64 -13.42 -19.24
C GLY A 168 32.11 -14.68 -18.51
N ALA A 169 33.18 -14.56 -17.71
CA ALA A 169 33.80 -15.65 -16.94
C ALA A 169 32.87 -16.36 -15.94
N LEU A 170 31.77 -15.72 -15.57
CA LEU A 170 30.75 -16.25 -14.63
C LEU A 170 29.89 -17.35 -15.24
N PHE A 171 29.78 -17.43 -16.56
CA PHE A 171 28.92 -18.41 -17.25
C PHE A 171 29.72 -19.47 -18.02
N GLN A 172 31.04 -19.54 -17.82
CA GLN A 172 31.90 -20.53 -18.47
C GLN A 172 31.66 -21.97 -17.97
N THR A 173 31.21 -22.14 -16.73
CA THR A 173 30.88 -23.46 -16.18
C THR A 173 29.46 -23.47 -15.63
N PHE A 174 28.81 -24.62 -15.74
CA PHE A 174 27.46 -24.83 -15.18
C PHE A 174 27.41 -24.49 -13.69
N GLU A 175 28.44 -24.87 -12.92
CA GLU A 175 28.51 -24.60 -11.48
C GLU A 175 28.51 -23.11 -11.14
N ARG A 176 29.27 -22.29 -11.90
CA ARG A 176 29.32 -20.83 -11.68
C ARG A 176 28.01 -20.17 -12.09
N ALA A 177 27.43 -20.62 -13.21
CA ALA A 177 26.12 -20.15 -13.66
C ALA A 177 25.02 -20.47 -12.65
N LEU A 178 25.03 -21.70 -12.11
CA LEU A 178 24.11 -22.14 -11.07
C LEU A 178 24.30 -21.34 -9.78
N ALA A 179 25.53 -21.12 -9.34
CA ALA A 179 25.82 -20.32 -8.14
C ALA A 179 25.35 -18.87 -8.29
N ALA A 180 25.55 -18.26 -9.46
CA ALA A 180 25.09 -16.91 -9.76
C ALA A 180 23.55 -16.83 -9.80
N GLY A 181 22.90 -17.76 -10.51
CA GLY A 181 21.44 -17.85 -10.59
C GLY A 181 20.79 -18.10 -9.22
N ALA A 182 21.36 -19.02 -8.42
CA ALA A 182 20.89 -19.31 -7.08
C ALA A 182 21.05 -18.11 -6.14
N SER A 183 22.18 -17.39 -6.23
CA SER A 183 22.43 -16.19 -5.42
C SER A 183 21.46 -15.06 -5.79
N PHE A 184 21.24 -14.83 -7.09
CA PHE A 184 20.23 -13.89 -7.57
C PHE A 184 18.83 -14.28 -7.06
N PHE A 185 18.44 -15.54 -7.22
CA PHE A 185 17.11 -16.01 -6.84
C PHE A 185 16.89 -15.94 -5.32
N PHE A 186 17.90 -16.31 -4.53
CA PHE A 186 17.87 -16.21 -3.07
C PHE A 186 17.65 -14.76 -2.62
N LEU A 187 18.45 -13.81 -3.14
CA LEU A 187 18.30 -12.40 -2.81
C LEU A 187 16.96 -11.84 -3.29
N ASN A 188 16.50 -12.25 -4.48
CA ASN A 188 15.25 -11.78 -5.04
C ASN A 188 14.04 -12.31 -4.25
N ALA A 189 14.00 -13.60 -3.97
CA ALA A 189 12.96 -14.22 -3.18
C ALA A 189 12.95 -13.67 -1.75
N GLY A 190 14.10 -13.60 -1.08
CA GLY A 190 14.20 -13.02 0.25
C GLY A 190 13.64 -11.59 0.30
N THR A 191 14.08 -10.73 -0.61
CA THR A 191 13.63 -9.33 -0.63
C THR A 191 12.14 -9.22 -0.99
N ALA A 192 11.69 -9.89 -2.04
CA ALA A 192 10.30 -9.79 -2.50
C ALA A 192 9.31 -10.37 -1.49
N LEU A 193 9.63 -11.52 -0.88
CA LEU A 193 8.78 -12.16 0.13
C LEU A 193 8.78 -11.36 1.43
N SER A 194 9.94 -10.90 1.93
CA SER A 194 9.98 -10.08 3.15
C SER A 194 9.17 -8.79 2.99
N VAL A 195 9.29 -8.11 1.86
CA VAL A 195 8.52 -6.89 1.59
C VAL A 195 7.03 -7.21 1.43
N ALA A 196 6.66 -8.26 0.70
CA ALA A 196 5.26 -8.64 0.50
C ALA A 196 4.58 -9.02 1.83
N VAL A 197 5.24 -9.86 2.66
CA VAL A 197 4.74 -10.27 3.98
C VAL A 197 4.64 -9.07 4.91
N LEU A 198 5.59 -8.15 4.88
CA LEU A 198 5.52 -6.91 5.67
C LEU A 198 4.31 -6.07 5.29
N VAL A 199 4.08 -5.85 3.99
CA VAL A 199 2.94 -5.08 3.49
C VAL A 199 1.62 -5.75 3.85
N GLU A 200 1.52 -7.06 3.70
CA GLU A 200 0.33 -7.85 4.07
C GLU A 200 0.10 -7.89 5.60
N GLY A 201 1.17 -7.91 6.39
CA GLY A 201 1.12 -7.80 7.86
C GLY A 201 0.64 -6.43 8.33
N LEU A 202 1.10 -5.34 7.70
CA LEU A 202 0.61 -3.99 7.95
C LEU A 202 -0.86 -3.86 7.56
N GLU A 203 -1.25 -4.47 6.45
CA GLU A 203 -2.62 -4.50 5.95
C GLU A 203 -3.57 -5.22 6.90
N SER A 204 -3.23 -6.43 7.32
CA SER A 204 -4.03 -7.20 8.29
C SER A 204 -4.16 -6.49 9.64
N THR A 205 -3.08 -5.87 10.12
CA THR A 205 -3.09 -5.10 11.38
C THR A 205 -3.97 -3.86 11.27
N SER A 206 -3.91 -3.11 10.16
CA SER A 206 -4.76 -1.93 9.95
C SER A 206 -6.24 -2.33 9.91
N ARG A 207 -6.56 -3.40 9.16
CA ARG A 207 -7.92 -3.94 9.06
C ARG A 207 -8.47 -4.39 10.41
N GLN A 208 -7.65 -5.02 11.26
CA GLN A 208 -8.06 -5.44 12.60
C GLN A 208 -8.38 -4.23 13.50
N LYS A 209 -7.58 -3.16 13.41
CA LYS A 209 -7.83 -1.92 14.16
C LYS A 209 -9.13 -1.26 13.73
N GLU A 210 -9.40 -1.20 12.42
CA GLU A 210 -10.65 -0.63 11.91
C GLU A 210 -11.87 -1.43 12.37
N LEU A 211 -11.83 -2.75 12.29
CA LEU A 211 -12.93 -3.60 12.78
C LEU A 211 -13.16 -3.42 14.28
N THR A 212 -12.09 -3.29 15.06
CA THR A 212 -12.20 -3.08 16.52
C THR A 212 -12.76 -1.70 16.83
N ALA A 213 -12.32 -0.66 16.12
CA ALA A 213 -12.85 0.70 16.28
C ALA A 213 -14.35 0.76 15.96
N ARG A 214 -14.80 0.10 14.89
CA ARG A 214 -16.22 0.01 14.53
C ARG A 214 -17.05 -0.66 15.62
N LYS A 215 -16.58 -1.79 16.16
CA LYS A 215 -17.26 -2.47 17.26
C LYS A 215 -17.36 -1.59 18.50
N LEU A 216 -16.29 -0.86 18.83
CA LEU A 216 -16.30 0.06 19.96
C LEU A 216 -17.29 1.21 19.75
N ASP A 217 -17.40 1.75 18.53
CA ASP A 217 -18.36 2.79 18.18
C ASP A 217 -19.82 2.27 18.25
N GLU A 218 -20.07 1.04 17.80
CA GLU A 218 -21.37 0.36 17.92
C GLU A 218 -21.76 0.13 19.39
N GLU A 219 -20.85 -0.42 20.21
CA GLU A 219 -21.07 -0.61 21.65
C GLU A 219 -21.33 0.72 22.36
N ARG A 220 -20.57 1.77 22.01
CA ARG A 220 -20.75 3.11 22.57
C ARG A 220 -22.11 3.69 22.20
N ALA A 221 -22.56 3.53 20.96
CA ALA A 221 -23.89 3.95 20.54
C ALA A 221 -24.98 3.22 21.34
N GLY A 222 -24.83 1.90 21.53
CA GLY A 222 -25.73 1.09 22.35
C GLY A 222 -25.78 1.51 23.82
N LEU A 223 -24.63 1.82 24.43
CA LEU A 223 -24.57 2.32 25.80
C LEU A 223 -25.20 3.70 25.95
N ILE A 224 -25.05 4.57 24.95
CA ILE A 224 -25.69 5.90 24.95
C ILE A 224 -27.21 5.75 24.89
N SER A 225 -27.75 4.88 24.02
CA SER A 225 -29.19 4.64 23.94
C SER A 225 -29.74 3.99 25.22
N ALA A 226 -29.04 3.00 25.78
CA ALA A 226 -29.46 2.36 27.03
C ALA A 226 -29.47 3.35 28.20
N LYS A 227 -28.42 4.19 28.31
CA LYS A 227 -28.36 5.27 29.32
C LYS A 227 -29.48 6.29 29.15
N ALA A 228 -29.84 6.63 27.90
CA ALA A 228 -30.96 7.53 27.63
C ALA A 228 -32.30 6.92 28.06
N SER A 229 -32.55 5.65 27.75
CA SER A 229 -33.75 4.92 28.17
C SER A 229 -33.88 4.83 29.69
N LEU A 230 -32.80 4.45 30.39
CA LEU A 230 -32.78 4.39 31.85
C LEU A 230 -33.04 5.75 32.50
N ARG A 231 -32.48 6.82 31.92
CA ARG A 231 -32.75 8.19 32.41
C ARG A 231 -34.23 8.56 32.23
N ALA A 232 -34.82 8.23 31.08
CA ALA A 232 -36.24 8.49 30.86
C ALA A 232 -37.12 7.72 31.87
N GLU A 233 -36.84 6.43 32.10
CA GLU A 233 -37.57 5.61 33.07
C GLU A 233 -37.44 6.14 34.51
N VAL A 234 -36.24 6.59 34.90
CA VAL A 234 -36.00 7.19 36.24
C VAL A 234 -36.77 8.48 36.43
N GLU A 235 -36.82 9.35 35.42
CA GLU A 235 -37.59 10.60 35.49
C GLU A 235 -39.11 10.34 35.52
N GLU A 236 -39.59 9.34 34.77
CA GLU A 236 -40.98 8.89 34.84
C GLU A 236 -41.34 8.36 36.24
N ARG A 237 -40.49 7.50 36.82
CA ARG A 237 -40.69 7.01 38.19
C ARG A 237 -40.75 8.16 39.20
N LYS A 238 -39.82 9.11 39.13
CA LYS A 238 -39.83 10.27 40.03
C LYS A 238 -41.10 11.11 39.90
N ALA A 239 -41.59 11.33 38.68
CA ALA A 239 -42.83 12.06 38.45
C ALA A 239 -44.04 11.33 39.05
N SER A 240 -44.10 10.00 38.90
CA SER A 240 -45.16 9.18 39.50
C SER A 240 -45.13 9.19 41.03
N GLU A 241 -43.94 9.10 41.65
CA GLU A 241 -43.78 9.18 43.10
C GLU A 241 -44.14 10.57 43.65
N ALA A 242 -43.81 11.64 42.92
CA ALA A 242 -44.17 13.01 43.30
C ALA A 242 -45.70 13.20 43.27
N ALA A 243 -46.36 12.75 42.21
CA ALA A 243 -47.82 12.80 42.08
C ALA A 243 -48.52 11.97 43.17
N LEU A 244 -47.99 10.79 43.50
CA LEU A 244 -48.51 9.96 44.59
C LEU A 244 -48.39 10.67 45.93
N ARG A 245 -47.21 11.22 46.27
CA ARG A 245 -47.01 12.00 47.50
C ARG A 245 -47.94 13.21 47.60
N GLU A 246 -48.18 13.89 46.48
CA GLU A 246 -49.12 15.01 46.44
C GLU A 246 -50.55 14.55 46.75
N SER A 247 -50.99 13.44 46.14
CA SER A 247 -52.30 12.84 46.41
C SER A 247 -52.45 12.43 47.89
N GLU A 248 -51.44 11.79 48.48
CA GLU A 248 -51.44 11.39 49.89
C GLU A 248 -51.54 12.59 50.83
N ARG A 249 -50.79 13.67 50.56
CA ARG A 249 -50.88 14.92 51.33
C ARG A 249 -52.27 15.52 51.24
N ARG A 250 -52.86 15.54 50.05
CA ARG A 250 -54.21 16.06 49.82
C ARG A 250 -55.25 15.25 50.59
N TYR A 251 -55.16 13.92 50.57
CA TYR A 251 -56.04 13.05 51.35
C TYR A 251 -55.86 13.22 52.87
N LYS A 252 -54.62 13.36 53.37
CA LYS A 252 -54.37 13.61 54.80
C LYS A 252 -54.98 14.92 55.28
N LEU A 253 -54.82 16.01 54.53
CA LEU A 253 -55.44 17.31 54.85
C LEU A 253 -56.97 17.22 54.89
N LEU A 254 -57.58 16.52 53.93
CA LEU A 254 -59.03 16.30 53.93
C LEU A 254 -59.50 15.50 55.15
N ALA A 255 -58.74 14.48 55.56
CA ALA A 255 -59.07 13.69 56.74
C ALA A 255 -58.97 14.51 58.05
N GLU A 256 -57.95 15.36 58.20
CA GLU A 256 -57.82 16.29 59.35
C GLU A 256 -59.00 17.27 59.41
N ILE A 257 -59.37 17.90 58.28
CA ILE A 257 -60.52 18.82 58.23
C ILE A 257 -61.83 18.12 58.61
N VAL A 258 -62.05 16.88 58.15
CA VAL A 258 -63.26 16.12 58.47
C VAL A 258 -63.32 15.75 59.95
N ILE A 259 -62.17 15.43 60.58
CA ILE A 259 -62.09 15.15 62.01
C ILE A 259 -62.44 16.40 62.85
N ASP A 260 -61.99 17.59 62.44
CA ASP A 260 -62.31 18.85 63.14
C ASP A 260 -63.79 19.27 63.02
N VAL A 261 -64.50 18.83 61.98
CA VAL A 261 -65.92 19.17 61.76
C VAL A 261 -66.89 18.22 62.49
N ILE A 262 -66.42 17.02 62.87
CA ILE A 262 -67.27 15.97 63.46
C ILE A 262 -67.30 16.01 65.01
N TRP A 263 -66.49 16.85 65.64
CA TRP A 263 -66.53 17.12 67.09
C TRP A 263 -67.25 18.44 67.43
#